data_AF-A0A9P9JNT5-F1
#
_entry.id   AF-A0A9P9JNT5-F1
#
_cell.length_a   1.000
_cell.length_b   1.000
_cell.length_c   1.000
_cell.angle_alpha   90.00
_cell.angle_beta   90.00
_cell.angle_gamma   90.00
#
_symmetry.space_group_name_H-M   'P 1'
#
loop_
_entity.id
_entity.type
_entity.pdbx_description
1 polymer ?
#
loop_
_entity_poly.entity_id
_entity_poly.type
_entity_poly.pdbx_seq_one_letter_code
_entity_poly.pdbx_strand_id
1 'polypeptide(L)'
;MVKPTFLVYALATVAGVQACKKTCTSTGEVSGRCNYKCTDACPDLGPTAARNKFLSALLEDYDCRKSGAAGLSCKKTAAFGSCGSHYWKCGDDC
;
A
#
# COMPACT_ATOMS: atom_id res chain seq x y z
N MET A 1 -16.63 -52.71 -18.48
CA MET A 1 -15.61 -51.68 -18.80
C MET A 1 -16.39 -50.38 -18.91
N VAL A 2 -16.36 -49.41 -18.00
CA VAL A 2 -15.25 -48.76 -17.30
C VAL A 2 -15.71 -48.29 -15.90
N LYS A 3 -14.84 -48.43 -14.88
CA LYS A 3 -14.85 -47.55 -13.69
C LYS A 3 -14.29 -46.20 -14.13
N PRO A 4 -14.77 -45.10 -13.54
CA PRO A 4 -13.83 -44.46 -12.64
C PRO A 4 -14.48 -43.85 -11.40
N THR A 5 -13.90 -44.21 -10.26
CA THR A 5 -13.83 -43.42 -9.04
C THR A 5 -13.22 -42.07 -9.37
N PHE A 6 -13.93 -40.96 -9.13
CA PHE A 6 -13.28 -39.66 -9.01
C PHE A 6 -13.82 -38.95 -7.76
N LEU A 7 -13.02 -39.08 -6.70
CA LEU A 7 -12.93 -38.10 -5.62
C LEU A 7 -12.85 -36.70 -6.24
N VAL A 8 -13.87 -35.87 -6.01
CA VAL A 8 -13.74 -34.43 -6.18
C VAL A 8 -13.36 -33.86 -4.82
N TYR A 9 -12.08 -33.98 -4.49
CA TYR A 9 -11.43 -33.06 -3.56
C TYR A 9 -11.24 -31.74 -4.32
N ALA A 10 -12.09 -30.76 -4.05
CA ALA A 10 -11.76 -29.37 -4.35
C ALA A 10 -11.70 -28.65 -3.01
N LEU A 11 -10.45 -28.49 -2.55
CA LEU A 11 -10.06 -27.64 -1.43
C LEU A 11 -10.79 -26.30 -1.56
N ALA A 12 -11.54 -25.93 -0.53
CA ALA A 12 -11.93 -24.54 -0.33
C ALA A 12 -10.63 -23.73 -0.17
N THR A 13 -10.12 -23.21 -1.27
CA THR A 13 -8.98 -22.30 -1.30
C THR A 13 -9.40 -21.06 -0.53
N VAL A 14 -8.93 -21.00 0.72
CA VAL A 14 -8.75 -19.83 1.58
C VAL A 14 -9.39 -18.57 1.00
N ALA A 15 -10.67 -18.33 1.32
CA ALA A 15 -11.27 -17.01 1.26
C ALA A 15 -10.60 -16.15 2.34
N GLY A 16 -9.36 -15.77 2.09
CA GLY A 16 -8.49 -15.04 2.99
C GLY A 16 -7.51 -14.23 2.17
N VAL A 17 -7.96 -13.69 1.04
CA VAL A 17 -7.36 -12.45 0.52
C VAL A 17 -7.68 -11.43 1.60
N GLN A 18 -6.76 -11.23 2.54
CA GLN A 18 -6.79 -10.04 3.38
C GLN A 18 -6.81 -8.88 2.40
N ALA A 19 -7.98 -8.26 2.19
CA ALA A 19 -8.12 -7.11 1.32
C ALA A 19 -6.96 -6.16 1.63
N CYS A 20 -6.04 -5.94 0.68
CA CYS A 20 -4.76 -5.32 1.05
C CYS A 20 -5.04 -3.97 1.68
N LYS A 21 -4.76 -3.93 2.97
CA LYS A 21 -5.10 -2.78 3.77
C LYS A 21 -4.22 -1.64 3.28
N LYS A 22 -4.84 -0.48 3.02
CA LYS A 22 -4.09 0.74 2.75
C LYS A 22 -3.27 1.05 3.99
N THR A 23 -1.96 0.96 3.82
CA THR A 23 -0.94 1.12 4.86
C THR A 23 -0.39 2.53 4.89
N CYS A 24 -0.51 3.30 3.82
CA CYS A 24 -0.18 4.74 3.79
C CYS A 24 -1.27 5.51 3.06
N THR A 25 -1.84 6.53 3.71
CA THR A 25 -2.92 7.37 3.15
C THR A 25 -2.61 8.84 3.28
N SER A 26 -3.11 9.64 2.32
CA SER A 26 -3.01 11.09 2.41
C SER A 26 -3.79 11.61 3.62
N THR A 27 -3.15 12.45 4.43
CA THR A 27 -3.77 13.19 5.53
C THR A 27 -4.15 14.62 5.12
N GLY A 28 -3.93 14.98 3.85
CA GLY A 28 -4.29 16.26 3.29
C GLY A 28 -3.11 17.05 2.74
N GLU A 29 -3.43 18.20 2.19
CA GLU A 29 -2.48 19.13 1.60
C GLU A 29 -2.18 20.29 2.55
N VAL A 30 -0.90 20.58 2.78
CA VAL A 30 -0.46 21.72 3.59
C VAL A 30 0.72 22.37 2.89
N SER A 31 0.64 23.69 2.68
CA SER A 31 1.71 24.51 2.08
C SER A 31 2.23 23.96 0.74
N GLY A 32 1.33 23.55 -0.15
CA GLY A 32 1.67 23.01 -1.48
C GLY A 32 2.33 21.63 -1.43
N ARG A 33 2.17 20.88 -0.33
CA ARG A 33 2.67 19.52 -0.19
C ARG A 33 1.57 18.56 0.25
N CYS A 34 1.56 17.38 -0.35
CA CYS A 34 0.72 16.27 0.04
C CYS A 34 1.35 15.53 1.21
N ASN A 35 0.65 15.46 2.34
CA ASN A 35 1.13 14.75 3.53
C ASN A 35 0.47 13.39 3.63
N TYR A 36 1.24 12.41 4.09
CA TYR A 36 0.80 11.03 4.21
C TYR A 36 1.15 10.49 5.58
N LYS A 37 0.28 9.62 6.08
CA LYS A 37 0.51 8.87 7.30
C LYS A 37 0.39 7.39 6.99
N CYS A 38 1.39 6.64 7.45
CA CYS A 38 1.41 5.20 7.38
C CYS A 38 1.03 4.58 8.72
N THR A 39 0.41 3.41 8.67
CA THR A 39 -0.09 2.64 9.81
C THR A 39 0.29 1.17 9.69
N ASP A 40 0.21 0.49 10.83
CA ASP A 40 0.35 -0.97 10.93
C ASP A 40 -0.90 -1.65 10.43
N ALA A 41 -0.93 -1.91 9.12
CA ALA A 41 -2.00 -2.70 8.51
C ALA A 41 -1.52 -4.07 8.03
N CYS A 42 -0.21 -4.35 8.15
CA CYS A 42 0.38 -5.64 7.81
C CYS A 42 1.11 -6.26 8.99
N PRO A 43 0.93 -7.57 9.24
CA PRO A 43 1.51 -8.25 10.40
C PRO A 43 3.05 -8.19 10.42
N ASP A 44 3.68 -8.25 9.24
CA ASP A 44 5.13 -8.26 9.10
C ASP A 44 5.73 -6.88 8.76
N LEU A 45 4.91 -5.83 8.70
CA LEU A 45 5.37 -4.53 8.22
C LEU A 45 4.88 -3.37 9.09
N GLY A 46 5.81 -2.90 9.91
CA GLY A 46 5.67 -1.71 10.74
C GLY A 46 5.33 -0.42 9.96
N PRO A 47 4.85 0.65 10.61
CA PRO A 47 4.42 1.86 9.92
C PRO A 47 5.62 2.65 9.37
N THR A 48 6.78 2.54 10.05
CA THR A 48 8.07 3.06 9.61
C THR A 48 8.59 2.34 8.37
N ALA A 49 8.46 1.01 8.32
CA ALA A 49 8.87 0.21 7.18
C ALA A 49 7.95 0.46 5.96
N ALA A 50 6.63 0.52 6.19
CA ALA A 50 5.65 0.94 5.19
C ALA A 50 5.98 2.32 4.61
N ARG A 51 6.27 3.28 5.48
CA ARG A 51 6.67 4.64 5.07
C ARG A 51 7.97 4.64 4.25
N ASN A 52 8.97 3.85 4.62
CA ASN A 52 10.21 3.75 3.86
C ASN A 52 9.97 3.18 2.46
N LYS A 53 9.18 2.11 2.34
CA LYS A 53 8.84 1.51 1.04
C LYS A 53 8.06 2.49 0.17
N PHE A 54 7.02 3.11 0.72
CA PHE A 54 6.22 4.09 -0.02
C PHE A 54 7.06 5.30 -0.47
N LEU A 55 7.92 5.81 0.42
CA LEU A 55 8.82 6.90 0.08
C LEU A 55 9.79 6.50 -1.04
N SER A 56 10.37 5.29 -0.98
CA SER A 56 11.31 4.82 -1.99
C SER A 56 10.68 4.78 -3.37
N ALA A 57 9.44 4.30 -3.50
CA ALA A 57 8.71 4.25 -4.76
C ALA A 57 8.37 5.65 -5.30
N LEU A 58 8.03 6.60 -4.43
CA LEU A 58 7.69 7.96 -4.87
C LEU A 58 8.92 8.81 -5.21
N LEU A 59 10.08 8.52 -4.62
CA LEU A 59 11.31 9.28 -4.85
C LEU A 59 11.87 9.15 -6.27
N GLU A 60 11.43 8.13 -7.02
CA GLU A 60 11.85 7.94 -8.41
C GLU A 60 11.30 9.07 -9.32
N ASP A 61 10.07 9.52 -9.05
CA ASP A 61 9.37 10.49 -9.92
C ASP A 61 9.05 11.83 -9.23
N TYR A 62 9.10 11.90 -7.89
CA TYR A 62 8.55 13.01 -7.12
C TYR A 62 9.48 13.50 -6.00
N ASP A 63 9.42 14.81 -5.71
CA ASP A 63 10.09 15.41 -4.54
C ASP A 63 9.33 15.07 -3.25
N CYS A 64 9.68 13.93 -2.67
CA CYS A 64 9.15 13.44 -1.40
C CYS A 64 10.20 13.39 -0.29
N ARG A 65 9.75 13.56 0.95
CA ARG A 65 10.63 13.47 2.13
C ARG A 65 9.94 12.85 3.32
N LYS A 66 10.74 12.29 4.22
CA LYS A 66 10.27 11.76 5.52
C LYS A 66 9.65 12.88 6.36
N SER A 67 8.59 12.56 7.09
CA SER A 67 7.92 13.45 8.04
C SER A 67 7.60 12.66 9.30
N GLY A 68 8.52 12.68 10.28
CA GLY A 68 8.41 11.87 11.49
C GLY A 68 8.58 10.36 11.22
N ALA A 69 8.20 9.53 12.20
CA ALA A 69 8.44 8.09 12.15
C ALA A 69 7.66 7.39 11.01
N ALA A 70 6.37 7.68 10.92
CA ALA A 70 5.42 7.03 10.00
C ALA A 70 4.81 7.97 8.96
N GLY A 71 5.29 9.20 8.83
CA GLY A 71 4.77 10.16 7.86
C GLY A 71 5.75 10.43 6.73
N LEU A 72 5.23 10.92 5.61
CA LEU A 72 6.01 11.51 4.53
C LEU A 72 5.25 12.67 3.90
N SER A 73 5.98 13.52 3.17
CA SER A 73 5.44 14.72 2.54
C SER A 73 6.03 14.89 1.15
N CYS A 74 5.19 15.04 0.14
CA CYS A 74 5.58 15.20 -1.26
C CYS A 74 5.19 16.58 -1.79
N LYS A 75 6.04 17.20 -2.58
CA LYS A 75 5.71 18.45 -3.26
C LYS A 75 4.58 18.20 -4.23
N LYS A 76 3.49 18.95 -4.10
CA LYS A 76 2.38 18.86 -5.04
C LYS A 76 2.76 19.64 -6.30
N THR A 77 2.91 18.91 -7.39
CA THR A 77 3.11 19.44 -8.73
C THR A 77 1.97 19.00 -9.63
N ALA A 78 1.87 19.57 -10.84
CA ALA A 78 0.90 19.09 -11.83
C ALA A 78 1.11 17.60 -12.15
N ALA A 79 2.36 17.14 -12.24
CA ALA A 79 2.71 15.74 -12.46
C ALA A 79 2.35 14.84 -11.26
N PHE A 80 2.46 15.36 -10.03
CA PHE A 80 2.06 14.62 -8.82
C PHE A 80 0.55 14.37 -8.78
N GLY A 81 -0.25 15.27 -9.34
CA GLY A 81 -1.71 15.16 -9.35
C GLY A 81 -2.34 15.39 -7.97
N SER A 82 -3.39 14.64 -7.66
CA SER A 82 -4.10 14.77 -6.39
C SER A 82 -3.37 14.02 -5.27
N CYS A 83 -3.36 14.57 -4.05
CA CYS A 83 -2.77 13.88 -2.90
C CYS A 83 -3.42 12.51 -2.63
N GLY A 84 -4.68 12.31 -3.00
CA GLY A 84 -5.37 11.03 -2.87
C GLY A 84 -5.00 9.99 -3.94
N SER A 85 -4.34 10.39 -5.03
CA SER A 85 -3.94 9.51 -6.14
C SER A 85 -2.82 8.55 -5.75
N HIS A 86 -2.02 8.92 -4.75
CA HIS A 86 -0.93 8.09 -4.24
C HIS A 86 -1.33 7.48 -2.91
N TYR A 87 -1.11 6.18 -2.77
CA TYR A 87 -1.21 5.47 -1.51
C TYR A 87 -0.33 4.23 -1.60
N TRP A 88 -0.03 3.64 -0.45
CA TRP A 88 0.65 2.35 -0.42
C TRP A 88 -0.26 1.33 0.23
N LYS A 89 -0.32 0.14 -0.39
CA LYS A 89 -0.97 -1.06 0.14
C LYS A 89 0.13 -2.09 0.38
N CYS A 90 -0.12 -3.00 1.30
CA CYS A 90 0.78 -4.12 1.54
C CYS A 90 0.41 -5.32 0.64
N GLY A 91 1.35 -5.76 -0.20
CA GLY A 91 1.19 -6.84 -1.19
C GLY A 91 1.34 -6.33 -2.63
N ASP A 92 1.87 -7.18 -3.53
CA ASP A 92 2.07 -6.87 -4.96
C ASP A 92 0.76 -6.80 -5.76
N ASP A 93 -0.31 -7.45 -5.28
CA ASP A 93 -1.59 -7.57 -5.99
C ASP A 93 -2.81 -7.24 -5.10
N CYS A 94 -3.02 -5.94 -4.92
CA CYS A 94 -4.34 -5.37 -4.62
C CYS A 94 -4.58 -4.06 -5.33
#